data_AF-A0A843H983-F1
#
_entry.id   AF-A0A843H983-F1
#
_cell.length_a   1.000
_cell.length_b   1.000
_cell.length_c   1.000
_cell.angle_alpha   90.00
_cell.angle_beta   90.00
_cell.angle_gamma   90.00
#
_symmetry.space_group_name_H-M   'P 1'
#
loop_
_entity.id
_entity.type
_entity.pdbx_description
1 polymer ?
#
loop_
_entity_poly.entity_id
_entity_poly.type
_entity_poly.pdbx_seq_one_letter_code
_entity_poly.pdbx_strand_id
1 'polypeptide(L)'
;MEHKNLYETEIMRAYQSDKKIEEMISYIKENPEVIGDGNIKEKIIHTRVVDNSLFSQVFKRLAEENILHDWAFIVPSSRGHVNVPSAFRIEYFTWDMLQALPILNSSTLHSLERLDLSDKILLNILPYVRKTDLSLVNPINFFGVITRDALCRSFYKTNRLDWISIVFNQYLCKVYTMILGGSVANWYQLDLQNRQIIQFIFGVYFLYQIYPLETVKDICTSFSRQLLFPDPMTQIQIFEMIHEVIPNFKERGFTSISEVFAVINNEEHGLRIPRLKLSFKFLRERIGNTISKFPIYTALGITYVPIFAYLVLEALSGVRTPLAAKLNELKLLNIEERTKLTNEIIHSHTFFNSLKQEV
;
A
#
# COMPACT_ATOMS: atom_id res chain seq x y z
N MET A 1 -6.16 -16.71 9.96
CA MET A 1 -5.01 -16.04 9.32
C MET A 1 -5.03 -14.60 9.82
N GLU A 2 -3.98 -14.11 10.47
CA GLU A 2 -3.97 -12.76 11.07
C GLU A 2 -4.14 -11.68 9.99
N HIS A 3 -4.65 -10.50 10.32
CA HIS A 3 -4.73 -9.37 9.39
C HIS A 3 -3.34 -8.73 9.20
N LYS A 4 -2.99 -8.27 7.99
CA LYS A 4 -1.64 -7.71 7.79
C LYS A 4 -1.66 -6.28 8.28
N ASN A 5 -0.91 -5.99 9.32
CA ASN A 5 -0.83 -4.66 9.88
C ASN A 5 0.25 -3.83 9.16
N LEU A 6 -0.11 -2.64 8.67
CA LEU A 6 0.85 -1.69 8.10
C LEU A 6 1.99 -1.39 9.07
N TYR A 7 1.67 -1.11 10.35
CA TYR A 7 2.63 -0.65 11.35
C TYR A 7 3.64 -1.71 11.79
N GLU A 8 3.36 -2.98 11.51
CA GLU A 8 4.27 -4.08 11.81
C GLU A 8 5.31 -4.32 10.72
N THR A 9 5.19 -3.65 9.57
CA THR A 9 6.20 -3.74 8.50
C THR A 9 7.55 -3.20 8.99
N GLU A 10 8.64 -3.80 8.49
CA GLU A 10 10.02 -3.41 8.84
C GLU A 10 10.26 -1.90 8.66
N ILE A 11 9.60 -1.30 7.67
CA ILE A 11 9.72 0.13 7.36
C ILE A 11 9.01 0.99 8.39
N MET A 12 7.79 0.64 8.79
CA MET A 12 7.06 1.39 9.79
C MET A 12 7.71 1.31 11.17
N ARG A 13 8.35 0.17 11.50
CA ARG A 13 9.19 0.01 12.69
C ARG A 13 10.45 0.86 12.62
N ALA A 14 11.16 0.85 11.49
CA ALA A 14 12.36 1.67 11.29
C ALA A 14 12.07 3.18 11.39
N TYR A 15 10.86 3.60 11.02
CA TYR A 15 10.39 4.98 11.15
C TYR A 15 9.88 5.35 12.55
N GLN A 16 9.88 4.41 13.50
CA GLN A 16 9.36 4.61 14.86
C GLN A 16 7.92 5.16 14.84
N SER A 17 7.08 4.52 14.02
CA SER A 17 5.69 4.94 13.83
C SER A 17 4.87 4.96 15.12
N ASP A 18 5.16 4.04 16.05
CA ASP A 18 4.66 4.04 17.44
C ASP A 18 4.88 5.40 18.13
N LYS A 19 6.12 5.86 18.20
CA LYS A 19 6.47 7.15 18.83
C LYS A 19 5.82 8.33 18.10
N LYS A 20 5.74 8.27 16.77
CA LYS A 20 5.11 9.32 15.97
C LYS A 20 3.61 9.42 16.24
N ILE A 21 2.93 8.28 16.44
CA ILE A 21 1.52 8.26 16.83
C ILE A 21 1.37 8.81 18.25
N GLU A 22 2.22 8.40 19.19
CA GLU A 22 2.16 8.91 20.57
C GLU A 22 2.37 10.43 20.66
N GLU A 23 3.35 10.98 19.92
CA GLU A 23 3.57 12.42 19.77
C GLU A 23 2.30 13.12 19.23
N MET A 24 1.67 12.51 18.23
CA MET A 24 0.47 13.03 17.58
C MET A 24 -0.73 13.07 18.51
N ILE A 25 -1.00 11.97 19.23
CA ILE A 25 -2.13 11.87 20.17
C ILE A 25 -1.93 12.80 21.37
N SER A 26 -0.70 12.92 21.86
CA SER A 26 -0.37 13.87 22.94
C SER A 26 -0.68 15.31 22.51
N TYR A 27 -0.31 15.69 21.29
CA TYR A 27 -0.62 17.01 20.74
C TYR A 27 -2.13 17.26 20.59
N ILE A 28 -2.88 16.28 20.08
CA ILE A 28 -4.34 16.39 19.93
C ILE A 28 -5.02 16.54 21.30
N LYS A 29 -4.56 15.80 22.31
CA LYS A 29 -5.08 15.92 23.68
C LYS A 29 -4.89 17.33 24.25
N GLU A 30 -3.76 17.97 23.97
CA GLU A 30 -3.48 19.34 24.41
C GLU A 30 -4.20 20.40 23.58
N ASN A 31 -4.57 20.07 22.34
CA ASN A 31 -5.17 21.00 21.36
C ASN A 31 -6.37 20.34 20.66
N PRO A 32 -7.46 20.00 21.37
CA PRO A 32 -8.57 19.24 20.80
C PRO A 32 -9.26 19.96 19.63
N GLU A 33 -9.14 21.29 19.54
CA GLU A 33 -9.70 22.09 18.44
C GLU A 33 -9.05 21.82 17.07
N VAL A 34 -7.94 21.10 17.03
CA VAL A 34 -7.30 20.70 15.76
C VAL A 34 -8.05 19.57 15.06
N ILE A 35 -8.99 18.91 15.73
CA ILE A 35 -9.88 17.95 15.09
C ILE A 35 -11.07 18.72 14.52
N GLY A 36 -11.22 18.68 13.19
CA GLY A 36 -12.27 19.38 12.47
C GLY A 36 -13.67 18.91 12.86
N ASP A 37 -14.58 19.87 13.01
CA ASP A 37 -15.99 19.63 13.32
C ASP A 37 -16.77 19.07 12.11
N GLY A 38 -18.06 18.77 12.33
CA GLY A 38 -18.95 18.26 11.27
C GLY A 38 -19.07 19.22 10.07
N ASN A 39 -19.07 20.53 10.31
CA ASN A 39 -19.17 21.53 9.25
C ASN A 39 -17.97 21.46 8.29
N ILE A 40 -16.76 21.31 8.82
CA ILE A 40 -15.55 21.17 8.00
C ILE A 40 -15.62 19.87 7.18
N LYS A 41 -16.08 18.77 7.78
CA LYS A 41 -16.25 17.49 7.07
C LYS A 41 -17.23 17.63 5.90
N GLU A 42 -18.41 18.17 6.13
CA GLU A 42 -19.42 18.40 5.09
C GLU A 42 -18.90 19.30 3.98
N LYS A 43 -18.20 20.38 4.33
CA LYS A 43 -17.60 21.30 3.35
C LYS A 43 -16.61 20.60 2.42
N ILE A 44 -15.78 19.72 2.97
CA ILE A 44 -14.80 18.94 2.18
C ILE A 44 -15.52 17.93 1.28
N ILE A 45 -16.52 17.22 1.82
CA ILE A 45 -17.32 16.22 1.07
C ILE A 45 -18.06 16.88 -0.10
N HIS A 46 -18.64 18.06 0.12
CA HIS A 46 -19.41 18.79 -0.89
C HIS A 46 -18.57 19.72 -1.77
N THR A 47 -17.23 19.71 -1.62
CA THR A 47 -16.37 20.46 -2.52
C THR A 47 -16.51 19.89 -3.93
N ARG A 48 -17.17 20.65 -4.81
CA ARG A 48 -17.46 20.26 -6.19
C ARG A 48 -16.15 20.13 -6.97
N VAL A 49 -15.82 18.91 -7.40
CA VAL A 49 -14.67 18.67 -8.28
C VAL A 49 -15.16 18.28 -9.68
N VAL A 50 -14.67 19.03 -10.67
CA VAL A 50 -15.00 18.87 -12.10
C VAL A 50 -14.25 17.68 -12.73
N ASP A 51 -13.25 17.14 -12.02
CA ASP A 51 -12.42 16.04 -12.51
C ASP A 51 -13.13 14.66 -12.37
N ASN A 52 -12.98 13.82 -13.40
CA ASN A 52 -13.52 12.45 -13.46
C ASN A 52 -12.42 11.38 -13.38
N SER A 53 -11.30 11.69 -12.73
CA SER A 53 -10.25 10.72 -12.43
C SER A 53 -10.76 9.55 -11.58
N LEU A 54 -10.05 8.42 -11.61
CA LEU A 54 -10.37 7.25 -10.78
C LEU A 54 -10.46 7.61 -9.30
N PHE A 55 -9.54 8.44 -8.78
CA PHE A 55 -9.59 8.90 -7.39
C PHE A 55 -10.83 9.73 -7.07
N SER A 56 -11.25 10.62 -7.96
CA SER A 56 -12.47 11.40 -7.71
C SER A 56 -13.72 10.52 -7.74
N GLN A 57 -13.76 9.49 -8.57
CA GLN A 57 -14.85 8.51 -8.63
C GLN A 57 -14.91 7.63 -7.39
N VAL A 58 -13.76 7.12 -6.91
CA VAL A 58 -13.69 6.38 -5.63
C VAL A 58 -14.12 7.27 -4.47
N PHE A 59 -13.62 8.51 -4.40
CA PHE A 59 -14.02 9.46 -3.36
C PHE A 59 -15.53 9.73 -3.36
N LYS A 60 -16.13 9.97 -4.53
CA LYS A 60 -17.58 10.16 -4.67
C LYS A 60 -18.34 8.96 -4.10
N ARG A 61 -17.94 7.74 -4.47
CA ARG A 61 -18.58 6.53 -3.96
C ARG A 61 -18.43 6.37 -2.44
N LEU A 62 -17.26 6.68 -1.88
CA LEU A 62 -17.06 6.70 -0.42
C LEU A 62 -17.98 7.71 0.28
N ALA A 63 -18.17 8.89 -0.32
CA ALA A 63 -19.07 9.91 0.21
C ALA A 63 -20.55 9.49 0.11
N GLU A 64 -20.98 8.97 -1.04
CA GLU A 64 -22.34 8.49 -1.29
C GLU A 64 -22.74 7.32 -0.37
N GLU A 65 -21.80 6.41 -0.09
CA GLU A 65 -22.01 5.32 0.86
C GLU A 65 -21.82 5.73 2.33
N ASN A 66 -21.63 7.03 2.59
CA ASN A 66 -21.38 7.61 3.92
C ASN A 66 -20.18 6.98 4.64
N ILE A 67 -19.16 6.46 3.94
CA ILE A 67 -18.00 5.77 4.53
C ILE A 67 -17.01 6.77 5.16
N LEU A 68 -17.01 8.03 4.71
CA LEU A 68 -16.05 9.06 5.16
C LEU A 68 -16.18 9.46 6.63
N HIS A 69 -17.21 8.98 7.36
CA HIS A 69 -17.34 9.14 8.81
C HIS A 69 -16.18 8.51 9.61
N ASP A 70 -15.49 7.52 9.02
CA ASP A 70 -14.30 6.88 9.59
C ASP A 70 -13.08 7.83 9.66
N TRP A 71 -13.11 9.01 9.04
CA TRP A 71 -11.99 9.96 9.04
C TRP A 71 -12.18 11.07 10.10
N ALA A 72 -11.07 11.43 10.75
CA ALA A 72 -10.92 12.64 11.55
C ALA A 72 -9.91 13.57 10.87
N PHE A 73 -10.38 14.76 10.45
CA PHE A 73 -9.55 15.71 9.72
C PHE A 73 -8.81 16.63 10.70
N ILE A 74 -7.48 16.69 10.58
CA ILE A 74 -6.66 17.63 11.34
C ILE A 74 -6.61 18.97 10.62
N VAL A 75 -7.14 20.01 11.26
CA VAL A 75 -7.36 21.36 10.73
C VAL A 75 -6.42 22.37 11.39
N PRO A 76 -6.26 23.59 10.81
CA PRO A 76 -5.49 24.64 11.46
C PRO A 76 -6.05 25.03 12.83
N SER A 77 -5.22 25.09 13.88
CA SER A 77 -5.64 25.68 15.16
C SER A 77 -5.84 27.18 15.00
N SER A 78 -6.93 27.69 15.57
CA SER A 78 -7.23 29.12 15.63
C SER A 78 -6.25 29.90 16.53
N ARG A 79 -5.49 29.22 17.39
CA ARG A 79 -4.55 29.83 18.37
C ARG A 79 -3.14 30.06 17.82
N GLY A 80 -2.88 29.76 16.55
CA GLY A 80 -1.56 29.90 15.93
C GLY A 80 -0.71 28.65 16.06
N HIS A 81 -0.10 28.23 14.95
CA HIS A 81 0.67 26.99 14.84
C HIS A 81 2.06 27.07 15.47
N VAL A 82 2.16 27.02 16.80
CA VAL A 82 3.45 26.84 17.45
C VAL A 82 3.62 25.34 17.71
N ASN A 83 4.39 24.68 16.83
CA ASN A 83 4.86 23.28 16.93
C ASN A 83 3.88 22.14 16.59
N VAL A 84 3.31 22.14 15.37
CA VAL A 84 2.67 20.94 14.81
C VAL A 84 3.70 19.77 14.75
N PRO A 85 3.43 18.61 15.38
CA PRO A 85 4.32 17.46 15.38
C PRO A 85 4.85 17.10 13.99
N SER A 86 6.11 16.67 13.96
CA SER A 86 6.75 16.19 12.73
C SER A 86 5.98 15.05 12.05
N ALA A 87 5.25 14.24 12.83
CA ALA A 87 4.36 13.18 12.36
C ALA A 87 3.32 13.69 11.35
N PHE A 88 2.74 14.87 11.58
CA PHE A 88 1.78 15.47 10.64
C PHE A 88 2.41 16.00 9.36
N ARG A 89 3.73 16.24 9.36
CA ARG A 89 4.46 16.69 8.15
C ARG A 89 4.74 15.55 7.19
N ILE A 90 4.51 14.31 7.61
CA ILE A 90 4.59 13.17 6.71
C ILE A 90 3.24 13.06 6.02
N GLU A 91 3.03 13.87 4.98
CA GLU A 91 1.78 14.04 4.17
C GLU A 91 1.18 12.73 3.62
N TYR A 92 1.84 11.63 3.90
CA TYR A 92 1.89 10.45 3.07
C TYR A 92 1.92 9.15 3.87
N PHE A 93 1.96 9.25 5.20
CA PHE A 93 1.68 8.14 6.09
C PHE A 93 0.17 8.02 6.28
N THR A 94 -0.32 6.78 6.26
CA THR A 94 -1.65 6.45 6.76
C THR A 94 -1.60 6.44 8.29
N TRP A 95 -2.48 7.19 8.94
CA TRP A 95 -2.63 7.22 10.39
C TRP A 95 -3.95 6.57 10.79
N ASP A 96 -4.02 5.27 10.58
CA ASP A 96 -5.18 4.44 10.86
C ASP A 96 -5.11 3.92 12.31
N MET A 97 -5.92 4.50 13.20
CA MET A 97 -5.83 4.17 14.63
C MET A 97 -6.27 2.73 14.93
N LEU A 98 -7.19 2.18 14.15
CA LEU A 98 -7.62 0.79 14.28
C LEU A 98 -6.45 -0.17 14.04
N GLN A 99 -5.62 0.10 13.04
CA GLN A 99 -4.40 -0.65 12.78
C GLN A 99 -3.32 -0.39 13.83
N ALA A 100 -3.29 0.80 14.44
CA ALA A 100 -2.28 1.15 15.42
C ALA A 100 -2.50 0.50 16.80
N LEU A 101 -3.74 0.14 17.17
CA LEU A 101 -4.07 -0.36 18.51
C LEU A 101 -3.10 -1.44 19.06
N PRO A 102 -2.67 -2.46 18.29
CA PRO A 102 -1.80 -3.52 18.81
C PRO A 102 -0.38 -3.06 19.20
N ILE A 103 0.07 -1.91 18.70
CA ILE A 103 1.44 -1.41 18.92
C ILE A 103 1.51 -0.24 19.91
N LEU A 104 0.37 0.23 20.42
CA LEU A 104 0.31 1.40 21.30
C LEU A 104 0.33 1.01 22.77
N ASN A 105 0.93 1.87 23.60
CA ASN A 105 0.89 1.71 25.04
C ASN A 105 -0.52 2.00 25.62
N SER A 106 -0.80 1.48 26.82
CA SER A 106 -2.10 1.61 27.47
C SER A 106 -2.56 3.05 27.72
N SER A 107 -1.64 3.99 27.97
CA SER A 107 -1.98 5.40 28.21
C SER A 107 -2.46 6.10 26.93
N THR A 108 -1.84 5.77 25.79
CA THR A 108 -2.22 6.27 24.48
C THR A 108 -3.56 5.69 24.05
N LEU A 109 -3.78 4.39 24.26
CA LEU A 109 -5.05 3.71 23.97
C LEU A 109 -6.23 4.37 24.70
N HIS A 110 -6.10 4.56 26.01
CA HIS A 110 -7.13 5.22 26.81
C HIS A 110 -7.33 6.71 26.41
N SER A 111 -6.31 7.37 25.88
CA SER A 111 -6.46 8.73 25.34
C SER A 111 -7.25 8.72 24.01
N LEU A 112 -7.03 7.74 23.14
CA LEU A 112 -7.80 7.57 21.90
C LEU A 112 -9.29 7.34 22.18
N GLU A 113 -9.60 6.50 23.16
CA GLU A 113 -10.99 6.21 23.56
C GLU A 113 -11.69 7.47 24.06
N ARG A 114 -11.02 8.26 24.90
CA ARG A 114 -11.57 9.53 25.41
C ARG A 114 -11.80 10.58 24.33
N LEU A 115 -11.01 10.54 23.26
CA LEU A 115 -11.11 11.46 22.13
C LEU A 115 -12.04 10.94 21.02
N ASP A 116 -12.61 9.74 21.17
CA ASP A 116 -13.39 9.05 20.13
C ASP A 116 -12.62 8.86 18.81
N LEU A 117 -11.35 8.45 18.92
CA LEU A 117 -10.43 8.28 17.79
C LEU A 117 -9.98 6.84 17.56
N SER A 118 -10.36 5.88 18.41
CA SER A 118 -9.83 4.50 18.38
C SER A 118 -10.10 3.75 17.06
N ASP A 119 -11.19 4.08 16.37
CA ASP A 119 -11.60 3.49 15.10
C ASP A 119 -11.34 4.41 13.90
N LYS A 120 -10.76 5.60 14.09
CA LYS A 120 -10.65 6.63 13.06
C LYS A 120 -9.35 6.57 12.26
N ILE A 121 -9.40 7.13 11.05
CA ILE A 121 -8.23 7.47 10.24
C ILE A 121 -7.95 8.96 10.42
N LEU A 122 -6.80 9.30 10.97
CA LEU A 122 -6.39 10.68 11.20
C LEU A 122 -5.75 11.24 9.93
N LEU A 123 -6.37 12.23 9.31
CA LEU A 123 -5.87 12.82 8.07
C LEU A 123 -5.52 14.30 8.24
N ASN A 124 -4.24 14.62 8.05
CA ASN A 124 -3.79 16.01 7.99
C ASN A 124 -4.23 16.66 6.68
N ILE A 125 -5.19 17.59 6.77
CA ILE A 125 -5.71 18.29 5.59
C ILE A 125 -4.99 19.61 5.29
N LEU A 126 -4.08 20.06 6.17
CA LEU A 126 -3.37 21.34 6.05
C LEU A 126 -2.71 21.57 4.67
N PRO A 127 -2.08 20.56 4.02
CA PRO A 127 -1.49 20.75 2.68
C PRO A 127 -2.52 20.88 1.57
N TYR A 128 -3.77 20.48 1.82
CA TYR A 128 -4.81 20.34 0.80
C TYR A 128 -5.86 21.44 0.87
N VAL A 129 -5.90 22.25 1.94
CA VAL A 129 -6.89 23.32 2.12
C VAL A 129 -6.24 24.70 2.24
N ARG A 130 -6.94 25.74 1.76
CA ARG A 130 -6.54 27.13 2.00
C ARG A 130 -6.81 27.50 3.46
N LYS A 131 -5.87 28.20 4.09
CA LYS A 131 -6.04 28.65 5.49
C LYS A 131 -7.20 29.62 5.70
N THR A 132 -7.57 30.39 4.69
CA THR A 132 -8.56 31.47 4.80
C THR A 132 -9.99 30.98 4.78
N ASP A 133 -10.29 29.99 3.92
CA ASP A 133 -11.65 29.53 3.66
C ASP A 133 -11.79 28.01 3.69
N LEU A 134 -10.72 27.26 3.97
CA LEU A 134 -10.69 25.80 3.97
C LEU A 134 -11.11 25.14 2.64
N SER A 135 -11.10 25.88 1.53
CA SER A 135 -11.34 25.31 0.19
C SER A 135 -10.17 24.42 -0.25
N LEU A 136 -10.48 23.35 -1.00
CA LEU A 136 -9.44 22.44 -1.52
C LEU A 136 -8.56 23.13 -2.57
N VAL A 137 -7.24 23.10 -2.38
CA VAL A 137 -6.25 23.66 -3.32
C VAL A 137 -5.71 22.60 -4.27
N ASN A 138 -5.69 21.32 -3.84
CA ASN A 138 -5.22 20.19 -4.64
C ASN A 138 -6.13 18.97 -4.47
N PRO A 139 -7.30 18.95 -5.14
CA PRO A 139 -8.28 17.89 -4.94
C PRO A 139 -7.79 16.51 -5.35
N ILE A 140 -7.01 16.39 -6.43
CA ILE A 140 -6.51 15.10 -6.92
C ILE A 140 -5.62 14.42 -5.87
N ASN A 141 -4.66 15.16 -5.30
CA ASN A 141 -3.79 14.59 -4.26
C ASN A 141 -4.57 14.28 -2.97
N PHE A 142 -5.53 15.13 -2.60
CA PHE A 142 -6.40 14.87 -1.45
C PHE A 142 -7.20 13.57 -1.62
N PHE A 143 -7.85 13.38 -2.77
CA PHE A 143 -8.60 12.16 -3.08
C PHE A 143 -7.70 10.92 -3.20
N GLY A 144 -6.49 11.09 -3.72
CA GLY A 144 -5.49 10.02 -3.73
C GLY A 144 -5.15 9.55 -2.32
N VAL A 145 -4.94 10.47 -1.39
CA VAL A 145 -4.66 10.14 0.02
C VAL A 145 -5.84 9.43 0.69
N ILE A 146 -7.07 9.90 0.49
CA ILE A 146 -8.27 9.20 0.98
C ILE A 146 -8.35 7.77 0.41
N THR A 147 -8.12 7.62 -0.89
CA THR A 147 -8.15 6.31 -1.56
C THR A 147 -7.08 5.37 -1.00
N ARG A 148 -5.86 5.86 -0.78
CA ARG A 148 -4.77 5.11 -0.14
C ARG A 148 -5.18 4.60 1.25
N ASP A 149 -5.74 5.48 2.07
CA ASP A 149 -6.09 5.14 3.44
C ASP A 149 -7.25 4.14 3.49
N ALA A 150 -8.25 4.32 2.62
CA ALA A 150 -9.33 3.36 2.43
C ALA A 150 -8.80 1.98 1.99
N LEU A 151 -7.87 1.93 1.04
CA LEU A 151 -7.21 0.69 0.62
C LEU A 151 -6.50 -0.01 1.79
N CYS A 152 -5.74 0.74 2.60
CA CYS A 152 -5.05 0.20 3.76
C CYS A 152 -6.01 -0.36 4.81
N ARG A 153 -7.06 0.42 5.16
CA ARG A 153 -8.09 0.01 6.12
C ARG A 153 -8.87 -1.21 5.65
N SER A 154 -9.29 -1.21 4.39
CA SER A 154 -10.01 -2.31 3.77
C SER A 154 -9.19 -3.61 3.77
N PHE A 155 -7.90 -3.54 3.45
CA PHE A 155 -7.02 -4.71 3.47
C PHE A 155 -6.88 -5.29 4.88
N TYR A 156 -6.81 -4.42 5.88
CA TYR A 156 -6.75 -4.83 7.28
C TYR A 156 -8.06 -5.46 7.75
N LYS A 157 -9.23 -4.95 7.34
CA LYS A 157 -10.55 -5.48 7.78
C LYS A 157 -11.03 -6.73 7.03
N THR A 158 -10.52 -7.02 5.84
CA THR A 158 -11.03 -8.13 4.99
C THR A 158 -10.25 -9.44 5.20
N ASN A 159 -10.83 -10.57 4.81
CA ASN A 159 -10.18 -11.90 4.69
C ASN A 159 -9.02 -11.98 3.67
N ARG A 160 -8.43 -10.84 3.26
CA ARG A 160 -7.36 -10.58 2.26
C ARG A 160 -7.61 -11.16 0.85
N LEU A 161 -8.11 -12.39 0.75
CA LEU A 161 -8.56 -13.12 -0.43
C LEU A 161 -9.49 -12.30 -1.32
N ASP A 162 -10.46 -11.63 -0.70
CA ASP A 162 -11.52 -10.92 -1.42
C ASP A 162 -11.29 -9.41 -1.46
N TRP A 163 -10.17 -8.90 -0.96
CA TRP A 163 -9.96 -7.45 -0.73
C TRP A 163 -10.38 -6.55 -1.91
N ILE A 164 -10.07 -6.94 -3.15
CA ILE A 164 -10.54 -6.25 -4.37
C ILE A 164 -11.09 -7.27 -5.38
N SER A 165 -10.30 -7.65 -6.37
CA SER A 165 -10.65 -8.63 -7.39
C SER A 165 -9.39 -9.44 -7.70
N ILE A 166 -9.58 -10.70 -8.10
CA ILE A 166 -8.45 -11.54 -8.48
C ILE A 166 -7.69 -10.97 -9.69
N VAL A 167 -8.42 -10.38 -10.64
CA VAL A 167 -7.85 -9.80 -11.86
C VAL A 167 -6.99 -8.58 -11.55
N PHE A 168 -7.47 -7.68 -10.69
CA PHE A 168 -6.67 -6.53 -10.26
C PHE A 168 -5.44 -6.97 -9.47
N ASN A 169 -5.58 -7.95 -8.57
CA ASN A 169 -4.46 -8.50 -7.80
C ASN A 169 -3.41 -9.18 -8.69
N GLN A 170 -3.81 -9.88 -9.75
CA GLN A 170 -2.91 -10.44 -10.76
C GLN A 170 -2.18 -9.34 -11.54
N TYR A 171 -2.89 -8.29 -11.94
CA TYR A 171 -2.28 -7.14 -12.59
C TYR A 171 -1.24 -6.46 -11.69
N LEU A 172 -1.57 -6.24 -10.41
CA LEU A 172 -0.62 -5.72 -9.43
C LEU A 172 0.61 -6.62 -9.28
N CYS A 173 0.42 -7.94 -9.22
CA CYS A 173 1.52 -8.90 -9.16
C CYS A 173 2.43 -8.82 -10.39
N LYS A 174 1.84 -8.75 -11.60
CA LYS A 174 2.59 -8.57 -12.85
C LYS A 174 3.40 -7.27 -12.83
N VAL A 175 2.79 -6.16 -12.42
CA VAL A 175 3.47 -4.87 -12.30
C VAL A 175 4.60 -4.94 -11.26
N TYR A 176 4.34 -5.51 -10.10
CA TYR A 176 5.31 -5.68 -9.01
C TYR A 176 6.55 -6.47 -9.47
N THR A 177 6.33 -7.61 -10.12
CA THR A 177 7.41 -8.50 -10.59
C THR A 177 8.18 -7.90 -11.76
N MET A 178 7.51 -7.24 -12.71
CA MET A 178 8.20 -6.57 -13.81
C MET A 178 9.05 -5.38 -13.35
N ILE A 179 8.60 -4.65 -12.32
CA ILE A 179 9.36 -3.54 -11.77
C ILE A 179 10.48 -4.03 -10.87
N LEU A 180 10.20 -4.82 -9.82
CA LEU A 180 11.23 -5.25 -8.88
C LEU A 180 12.14 -6.32 -9.50
N GLY A 181 11.56 -7.44 -9.92
CA GLY A 181 12.31 -8.55 -10.49
C GLY A 181 12.98 -8.19 -11.82
N GLY A 182 12.29 -7.41 -12.68
CA GLY A 182 12.87 -6.90 -13.92
C GLY A 182 14.04 -5.92 -13.69
N SER A 183 13.95 -5.04 -12.68
CA SER A 183 15.05 -4.12 -12.35
C SER A 183 16.26 -4.87 -11.80
N VAL A 184 16.04 -5.81 -10.87
CA VAL A 184 17.11 -6.68 -10.35
C VAL A 184 17.78 -7.43 -11.49
N ALA A 185 17.02 -8.07 -12.37
CA ALA A 185 17.57 -8.79 -13.51
C ALA A 185 18.41 -7.89 -14.42
N ASN A 186 17.98 -6.65 -14.66
CA ASN A 186 18.74 -5.71 -15.49
C ASN A 186 20.05 -5.25 -14.83
N TRP A 187 20.06 -4.98 -13.52
CA TRP A 187 21.29 -4.52 -12.84
C TRP A 187 22.36 -5.60 -12.76
N TYR A 188 21.94 -6.85 -12.64
CA TYR A 188 22.84 -8.01 -12.62
C TYR A 188 23.02 -8.66 -13.99
N GLN A 189 22.45 -8.06 -15.05
CA GLN A 189 22.53 -8.54 -16.43
C GLN A 189 22.15 -10.03 -16.57
N LEU A 190 21.11 -10.44 -15.86
CA LEU A 190 20.61 -11.81 -15.88
C LEU A 190 19.99 -12.15 -17.24
N ASP A 191 20.22 -13.38 -17.68
CA ASP A 191 19.54 -13.97 -18.82
C ASP A 191 18.03 -14.12 -18.58
N LEU A 192 17.31 -14.54 -19.63
CA LEU A 192 15.86 -14.66 -19.58
C LEU A 192 15.41 -15.67 -18.51
N GLN A 193 16.10 -16.80 -18.39
CA GLN A 193 15.75 -17.86 -17.44
C GLN A 193 15.87 -17.36 -16.00
N ASN A 194 17.02 -16.80 -15.62
CA ASN A 194 17.25 -16.29 -14.27
C ASN A 194 16.35 -15.09 -13.97
N ARG A 195 16.06 -14.24 -14.97
CA ARG A 195 15.07 -13.16 -14.82
C ARG A 195 13.69 -13.70 -14.43
N GLN A 196 13.21 -14.74 -15.12
CA GLN A 196 11.90 -15.34 -14.83
C GLN A 196 11.87 -15.98 -13.43
N ILE A 197 12.96 -16.62 -13.00
CA ILE A 197 13.08 -17.18 -11.65
C ILE A 197 12.97 -16.07 -10.59
N ILE A 198 13.76 -14.99 -10.72
CA ILE A 198 13.72 -13.86 -9.78
C ILE A 198 12.34 -13.19 -9.76
N GLN A 199 11.75 -12.97 -10.94
CA GLN A 199 10.41 -12.41 -11.06
C GLN A 199 9.36 -13.31 -10.40
N PHE A 200 9.46 -14.63 -10.55
CA PHE A 200 8.59 -15.58 -9.90
C PHE A 200 8.69 -15.52 -8.38
N ILE A 201 9.91 -15.48 -7.82
CA ILE A 201 10.12 -15.40 -6.37
C ILE A 201 9.50 -14.12 -5.80
N PHE A 202 9.66 -12.96 -6.45
CA PHE A 202 8.97 -11.71 -6.06
C PHE A 202 7.44 -11.79 -6.27
N GLY A 203 6.98 -12.58 -7.23
CA GLY A 203 5.55 -12.79 -7.49
C GLY A 203 4.89 -13.63 -6.41
N VAL A 204 5.54 -14.72 -6.02
CA VAL A 204 5.17 -15.57 -4.88
C VAL A 204 5.17 -14.71 -3.61
N TYR A 205 6.27 -13.99 -3.34
CA TYR A 205 6.31 -12.68 -2.70
C TYR A 205 4.96 -12.02 -2.42
N PHE A 206 4.55 -11.31 -3.45
CA PHE A 206 3.41 -10.43 -3.49
C PHE A 206 2.10 -11.16 -3.26
N LEU A 207 1.90 -12.30 -3.94
CA LEU A 207 0.66 -13.07 -3.87
C LEU A 207 0.42 -13.62 -2.46
N TYR A 208 1.47 -14.08 -1.78
CA TYR A 208 1.37 -14.57 -0.39
C TYR A 208 0.95 -13.50 0.62
N GLN A 209 1.18 -12.23 0.31
CA GLN A 209 0.70 -11.17 1.20
C GLN A 209 -0.82 -11.07 1.19
N ILE A 210 -1.46 -11.54 0.11
CA ILE A 210 -2.89 -11.44 -0.17
C ILE A 210 -3.59 -12.80 0.05
N TYR A 211 -2.96 -13.88 -0.41
CA TYR A 211 -3.57 -15.20 -0.54
C TYR A 211 -2.85 -16.26 0.31
N PRO A 212 -3.57 -17.29 0.79
CA PRO A 212 -2.97 -18.47 1.38
C PRO A 212 -2.16 -19.25 0.34
N LEU A 213 -1.21 -20.06 0.81
CA LEU A 213 -0.29 -20.82 -0.03
C LEU A 213 -0.96 -21.59 -1.17
N GLU A 214 -2.03 -22.35 -0.87
CA GLU A 214 -2.68 -23.16 -1.90
C GLU A 214 -3.26 -22.30 -3.04
N THR A 215 -3.90 -21.18 -2.70
CA THR A 215 -4.36 -20.21 -3.69
C THR A 215 -3.20 -19.56 -4.47
N VAL A 216 -2.04 -19.32 -3.82
CA VAL A 216 -0.85 -18.82 -4.53
C VAL A 216 -0.38 -19.83 -5.57
N LYS A 217 -0.30 -21.12 -5.24
CA LYS A 217 0.07 -22.19 -6.20
C LYS A 217 -0.93 -22.25 -7.35
N ASP A 218 -2.23 -22.19 -7.05
CA ASP A 218 -3.29 -22.22 -8.07
C ASP A 218 -3.18 -21.03 -9.03
N ILE A 219 -2.89 -19.84 -8.51
CA ILE A 219 -2.70 -18.64 -9.33
C ILE A 219 -1.43 -18.78 -10.19
N CYS A 220 -0.31 -19.17 -9.59
CA CYS A 220 0.96 -19.33 -10.29
C CYS A 220 0.88 -20.33 -11.45
N THR A 221 0.14 -21.42 -11.26
CA THR A 221 -0.05 -22.46 -12.29
C THR A 221 -1.04 -22.00 -13.37
N SER A 222 -2.23 -21.55 -12.96
CA SER A 222 -3.33 -21.20 -13.88
C SER A 222 -3.06 -19.97 -14.72
N PHE A 223 -2.31 -19.00 -14.19
CA PHE A 223 -2.04 -17.71 -14.84
C PHE A 223 -0.56 -17.49 -15.18
N SER A 224 0.24 -18.56 -15.16
CA SER A 224 1.69 -18.55 -15.43
C SER A 224 2.07 -17.68 -16.64
N ARG A 225 1.39 -17.87 -17.78
CA ARG A 225 1.65 -17.11 -19.01
C ARG A 225 1.37 -15.62 -18.89
N GLN A 226 0.30 -15.24 -18.19
CA GLN A 226 -0.11 -13.84 -18.05
C GLN A 226 0.82 -13.07 -17.11
N LEU A 227 1.34 -13.77 -16.10
CA LEU A 227 2.30 -13.26 -15.13
C LEU A 227 3.76 -13.39 -15.60
N LEU A 228 4.01 -13.94 -16.80
CA LEU A 228 5.33 -14.21 -17.36
C LEU A 228 6.20 -15.12 -16.47
N PHE A 229 5.55 -16.00 -15.72
CA PHE A 229 6.19 -16.96 -14.83
C PHE A 229 6.80 -18.13 -15.62
N PRO A 230 7.81 -18.80 -15.03
CA PRO A 230 8.48 -19.92 -15.69
C PRO A 230 7.53 -21.11 -15.87
N ASP A 231 7.97 -22.12 -16.60
CA ASP A 231 7.21 -23.34 -16.81
C ASP A 231 6.95 -24.10 -15.49
N PRO A 232 5.92 -24.97 -15.42
CA PRO A 232 5.54 -25.63 -14.17
C PRO A 232 6.66 -26.44 -13.50
N MET A 233 7.57 -27.06 -14.25
CA MET A 233 8.66 -27.85 -13.66
C MET A 233 9.64 -26.93 -12.93
N THR A 234 10.01 -25.81 -13.56
CA THR A 234 10.84 -24.77 -12.93
C THR A 234 10.13 -24.16 -11.71
N GLN A 235 8.81 -23.95 -11.75
CA GLN A 235 8.05 -23.47 -10.59
C GLN A 235 8.15 -24.42 -9.38
N ILE A 236 8.03 -25.74 -9.62
CA ILE A 236 8.18 -26.76 -8.56
C ILE A 236 9.57 -26.66 -7.92
N GLN A 237 10.62 -26.61 -8.75
CA GLN A 237 12.00 -26.47 -8.27
C GLN A 237 12.21 -25.20 -7.45
N ILE A 238 11.59 -24.08 -7.85
CA ILE A 238 11.68 -22.82 -7.08
C ILE A 238 10.94 -22.95 -5.74
N PHE A 239 9.78 -23.59 -5.69
CA PHE A 239 9.07 -23.81 -4.43
C PHE A 239 9.84 -24.73 -3.47
N GLU A 240 10.49 -25.78 -3.98
CA GLU A 240 11.39 -26.64 -3.21
C GLU A 240 12.56 -25.83 -2.65
N MET A 241 13.22 -25.01 -3.49
CA MET A 241 14.29 -24.12 -3.08
C MET A 241 13.84 -23.15 -1.97
N ILE A 242 12.68 -22.51 -2.11
CA ILE A 242 12.15 -21.61 -1.07
C ILE A 242 11.94 -22.36 0.25
N HIS A 243 11.46 -23.61 0.18
CA HIS A 243 11.23 -24.42 1.38
C HIS A 243 12.53 -24.83 2.08
N GLU A 244 13.61 -25.07 1.33
CA GLU A 244 14.93 -25.34 1.89
C GLU A 244 15.50 -24.14 2.66
N VAL A 245 15.35 -22.92 2.13
CA VAL A 245 15.85 -21.70 2.79
C VAL A 245 14.97 -21.25 3.94
N ILE A 246 13.65 -21.46 3.80
CA ILE A 246 12.65 -21.00 4.75
C ILE A 246 11.91 -22.24 5.28
N PRO A 247 12.40 -22.87 6.36
CA PRO A 247 11.92 -24.18 6.84
C PRO A 247 10.41 -24.27 7.08
N ASN A 248 9.78 -23.15 7.47
CA ASN A 248 8.33 -23.08 7.76
C ASN A 248 7.51 -22.42 6.63
N PHE A 249 8.06 -22.29 5.43
CA PHE A 249 7.38 -21.63 4.31
C PHE A 249 6.01 -22.23 3.97
N LYS A 250 5.86 -23.55 4.13
CA LYS A 250 4.60 -24.25 3.88
C LYS A 250 3.47 -23.79 4.81
N GLU A 251 3.80 -23.36 6.02
CA GLU A 251 2.82 -22.99 7.05
C GLU A 251 2.51 -21.49 7.03
N ARG A 252 3.55 -20.65 6.89
CA ARG A 252 3.42 -19.18 7.03
C ARG A 252 3.70 -18.38 5.76
N GLY A 253 4.14 -19.03 4.68
CA GLY A 253 4.57 -18.35 3.47
C GLY A 253 5.77 -17.43 3.71
N PHE A 254 5.93 -16.43 2.85
CA PHE A 254 6.86 -15.34 3.12
C PHE A 254 6.23 -14.31 4.05
N THR A 255 6.98 -13.94 5.10
CA THR A 255 6.58 -12.95 6.10
C THR A 255 7.28 -11.61 5.92
N SER A 256 8.44 -11.58 5.28
CA SER A 256 9.16 -10.34 4.97
C SER A 256 9.91 -10.40 3.64
N ILE A 257 10.24 -9.23 3.11
CA ILE A 257 11.07 -9.11 1.91
C ILE A 257 12.51 -9.60 2.14
N SER A 258 12.96 -9.61 3.40
CA SER A 258 14.29 -10.12 3.77
C SER A 258 14.41 -11.63 3.51
N GLU A 259 13.33 -12.40 3.70
CA GLU A 259 13.28 -13.83 3.35
C GLU A 259 13.40 -14.05 1.83
N VAL A 260 12.82 -13.15 1.02
CA VAL A 260 12.98 -13.16 -0.45
C VAL A 260 14.45 -12.97 -0.82
N PHE A 261 15.16 -12.04 -0.17
CA PHE A 261 16.60 -11.86 -0.40
C PHE A 261 17.42 -13.04 0.07
N ALA A 262 17.05 -13.69 1.17
CA ALA A 262 17.72 -14.89 1.63
C ALA A 262 17.64 -16.00 0.58
N VAL A 263 16.45 -16.22 -0.01
CA VAL A 263 16.27 -17.18 -1.11
C VAL A 263 17.11 -16.81 -2.33
N ILE A 264 17.04 -15.56 -2.77
CA ILE A 264 17.71 -15.12 -4.01
C ILE A 264 19.24 -15.09 -3.86
N ASN A 265 19.75 -14.73 -2.69
CA ASN A 265 21.20 -14.60 -2.45
C ASN A 265 21.87 -15.94 -2.11
N ASN A 266 21.12 -17.02 -1.92
CA ASN A 266 21.66 -18.31 -1.51
C ASN A 266 22.32 -19.03 -2.71
N GLU A 267 23.58 -19.42 -2.53
CA GLU A 267 24.46 -19.99 -3.55
C GLU A 267 24.37 -21.51 -3.66
N GLU A 268 23.76 -22.18 -2.67
CA GLU A 268 23.79 -23.64 -2.54
C GLU A 268 22.65 -24.34 -3.29
N HIS A 269 21.82 -23.59 -4.01
CA HIS A 269 20.66 -24.13 -4.70
C HIS A 269 20.97 -24.75 -6.06
N GLY A 270 20.23 -25.81 -6.40
CA GLY A 270 20.33 -26.48 -7.72
C GLY A 270 19.92 -25.60 -8.91
N LEU A 271 19.26 -24.47 -8.66
CA LEU A 271 18.97 -23.43 -9.64
C LEU A 271 20.20 -22.51 -9.73
N ARG A 272 20.91 -22.54 -10.87
CA ARG A 272 22.17 -21.80 -11.12
C ARG A 272 21.97 -20.28 -11.23
N ILE A 273 21.33 -19.65 -10.23
CA ILE A 273 21.18 -18.20 -10.16
C ILE A 273 22.55 -17.61 -9.78
N PRO A 274 23.08 -16.63 -10.53
CA PRO A 274 24.31 -15.94 -10.14
C PRO A 274 24.17 -15.32 -8.74
N ARG A 275 25.25 -15.34 -7.94
CA ARG A 275 25.26 -14.72 -6.61
C ARG A 275 24.82 -13.26 -6.71
N LEU A 276 23.63 -12.96 -6.16
CA LEU A 276 23.16 -11.59 -6.02
C LEU A 276 23.51 -11.08 -4.62
N LYS A 277 23.69 -9.76 -4.51
CA LYS A 277 23.91 -9.08 -3.21
C LYS A 277 22.73 -8.18 -2.91
N LEU A 278 21.53 -8.76 -2.92
CA LEU A 278 20.30 -8.01 -2.65
C LEU A 278 20.20 -7.70 -1.17
N SER A 279 19.77 -6.48 -0.89
CA SER A 279 19.39 -6.04 0.45
C SER A 279 18.26 -5.02 0.32
N PHE A 280 17.53 -4.80 1.42
CA PHE A 280 16.47 -3.82 1.43
C PHE A 280 16.99 -2.42 1.09
N LYS A 281 18.12 -2.04 1.70
CA LYS A 281 18.80 -0.75 1.44
C LYS A 281 19.10 -0.59 -0.06
N PHE A 282 19.68 -1.63 -0.67
CA PHE A 282 20.02 -1.63 -2.09
C PHE A 282 18.78 -1.44 -2.98
N LEU A 283 17.70 -2.20 -2.73
CA LEU A 283 16.46 -2.03 -3.49
C LEU A 283 15.87 -0.63 -3.31
N ARG A 284 15.78 -0.12 -2.08
CA ARG A 284 15.23 1.21 -1.82
C ARG A 284 15.98 2.30 -2.59
N GLU A 285 17.31 2.27 -2.55
CA GLU A 285 18.16 3.27 -3.22
C GLU A 285 18.04 3.21 -4.74
N ARG A 286 17.97 2.00 -5.30
CA ARG A 286 17.96 1.80 -6.76
C ARG A 286 16.57 1.91 -7.38
N ILE A 287 15.51 1.52 -6.66
CA ILE A 287 14.12 1.56 -7.14
C ILE A 287 13.45 2.88 -6.81
N GLY A 288 13.97 3.63 -5.82
CA GLY A 288 13.43 4.91 -5.35
C GLY A 288 12.84 5.73 -6.50
N ASN A 289 13.70 6.15 -7.43
CA ASN A 289 13.33 7.00 -8.57
C ASN A 289 12.46 6.34 -9.65
N THR A 290 12.25 5.03 -9.61
CA THR A 290 11.39 4.30 -10.56
C THR A 290 9.94 4.26 -10.10
N ILE A 291 9.71 4.16 -8.78
CA ILE A 291 8.36 4.03 -8.22
C ILE A 291 7.82 5.39 -7.76
N SER A 292 8.57 6.15 -6.97
CA SER A 292 8.09 7.40 -6.39
C SER A 292 9.24 8.39 -6.17
N LYS A 293 8.94 9.69 -6.23
CA LYS A 293 9.91 10.72 -5.83
C LYS A 293 10.26 10.67 -4.33
N PHE A 294 9.46 9.93 -3.55
CA PHE A 294 9.59 9.82 -2.11
C PHE A 294 10.11 8.42 -1.71
N PRO A 295 11.33 8.32 -1.15
CA PRO A 295 11.92 7.03 -0.78
C PRO A 295 11.07 6.17 0.15
N ILE A 296 10.32 6.79 1.06
CA ILE A 296 9.41 6.09 1.98
C ILE A 296 8.30 5.35 1.23
N TYR A 297 7.69 5.96 0.21
CA TYR A 297 6.62 5.30 -0.57
C TYR A 297 7.13 4.10 -1.33
N THR A 298 8.32 4.25 -1.92
CA THR A 298 8.96 3.13 -2.60
C THR A 298 9.23 2.00 -1.60
N ALA A 299 9.74 2.33 -0.41
CA ALA A 299 9.98 1.34 0.65
C ALA A 299 8.69 0.64 1.13
N LEU A 300 7.63 1.41 1.40
CA LEU A 300 6.34 0.87 1.84
C LEU A 300 5.66 0.07 0.72
N GLY A 301 5.66 0.56 -0.53
CA GLY A 301 5.09 -0.15 -1.67
C GLY A 301 5.83 -1.47 -1.99
N ILE A 302 7.13 -1.56 -1.68
CA ILE A 302 7.86 -2.83 -1.80
C ILE A 302 7.39 -3.86 -0.74
N THR A 303 6.99 -3.40 0.45
CA THR A 303 6.76 -4.27 1.62
C THR A 303 5.28 -4.46 2.00
N TYR A 304 4.40 -3.60 1.49
CA TYR A 304 2.99 -3.56 1.84
C TYR A 304 2.11 -3.36 0.59
N VAL A 305 1.29 -4.37 0.31
CA VAL A 305 0.49 -4.48 -0.92
C VAL A 305 -0.46 -3.29 -1.11
N PRO A 306 -1.22 -2.82 -0.10
CA PRO A 306 -2.11 -1.67 -0.27
C PRO A 306 -1.43 -0.38 -0.76
N ILE A 307 -0.21 -0.12 -0.29
CA ILE A 307 0.55 1.05 -0.73
C ILE A 307 1.04 0.87 -2.16
N PHE A 308 1.44 -0.34 -2.55
CA PHE A 308 1.78 -0.63 -3.95
C PHE A 308 0.57 -0.45 -4.88
N ALA A 309 -0.59 -0.98 -4.48
CA ALA A 309 -1.84 -0.83 -5.21
C ALA A 309 -2.19 0.63 -5.42
N TYR A 310 -2.10 1.45 -4.36
CA TYR A 310 -2.30 2.89 -4.45
C TYR A 310 -1.38 3.56 -5.49
N LEU A 311 -0.08 3.25 -5.49
CA LEU A 311 0.87 3.84 -6.43
C LEU A 311 0.55 3.48 -7.89
N VAL A 312 0.12 2.24 -8.13
CA VAL A 312 -0.36 1.80 -9.45
C VAL A 312 -1.64 2.54 -9.84
N LEU A 313 -2.59 2.73 -8.91
CA LEU A 313 -3.82 3.48 -9.15
C LEU A 313 -3.55 4.97 -9.42
N GLU A 314 -2.55 5.56 -8.76
CA GLU A 314 -2.10 6.93 -9.03
C GLU A 314 -1.60 7.06 -10.47
N ALA A 315 -0.80 6.10 -10.92
CA ALA A 315 -0.34 6.05 -12.32
C ALA A 315 -1.51 5.84 -13.31
N LEU A 316 -2.47 4.97 -12.99
CA LEU A 316 -3.67 4.72 -13.80
C LEU A 316 -4.60 5.94 -13.86
N SER A 317 -4.64 6.74 -12.80
CA SER A 317 -5.43 7.97 -12.69
C SER A 317 -4.90 9.11 -13.58
N GLY A 318 -3.77 8.92 -14.26
CA GLY A 318 -3.17 9.92 -15.14
C GLY A 318 -2.26 10.91 -14.43
N VAL A 319 -1.99 10.71 -13.13
CA VAL A 319 -1.00 11.51 -12.41
C VAL A 319 0.39 11.21 -12.97
N ARG A 320 1.15 12.27 -13.28
CA ARG A 320 2.51 12.13 -13.83
C ARG A 320 3.49 11.71 -12.73
N THR A 321 3.66 10.41 -12.55
CA THR A 321 4.61 9.81 -11.60
C THR A 321 5.73 9.06 -12.33
N PRO A 322 6.87 8.81 -11.65
CA PRO A 322 7.91 7.94 -12.20
C PRO A 322 7.38 6.55 -12.56
N LEU A 323 6.49 6.00 -11.72
CA LEU A 323 5.83 4.74 -11.99
C LEU A 323 4.99 4.80 -13.26
N ALA A 324 4.20 5.86 -13.48
CA ALA A 324 3.44 6.02 -14.72
C ALA A 324 4.33 6.00 -15.97
N ALA A 325 5.48 6.68 -15.93
CA ALA A 325 6.45 6.62 -17.03
C ALA A 325 6.97 5.19 -17.23
N LYS A 326 7.29 4.47 -16.15
CA LYS A 326 7.80 3.10 -16.23
C LYS A 326 6.77 2.11 -16.76
N LEU A 327 5.52 2.22 -16.35
CA LEU A 327 4.47 1.33 -16.84
C LEU A 327 4.18 1.57 -18.34
N ASN A 328 4.28 2.82 -18.81
CA ASN A 328 4.20 3.12 -20.24
C ASN A 328 5.36 2.49 -21.02
N GLU A 329 6.60 2.60 -20.52
CA GLU A 329 7.79 1.95 -21.11
C GLU A 329 7.60 0.43 -21.22
N LEU A 330 7.03 -0.18 -20.20
CA LEU A 330 6.73 -1.62 -20.15
C LEU A 330 5.45 -2.02 -20.90
N LYS A 331 4.73 -1.06 -21.52
CA LYS A 331 3.44 -1.26 -22.20
C LYS A 331 2.36 -1.89 -21.31
N LEU A 332 2.39 -1.56 -20.02
CA LEU A 332 1.41 -1.99 -19.01
C LEU A 332 0.34 -0.91 -18.74
N LEU A 333 0.42 0.23 -19.41
CA LEU A 333 -0.58 1.31 -19.35
C LEU A 333 -1.18 1.51 -20.74
N ASN A 334 -2.15 0.69 -21.12
CA ASN A 334 -2.99 0.98 -22.28
C ASN A 334 -4.41 1.42 -21.84
N ILE A 335 -5.16 2.04 -22.76
CA ILE A 335 -6.48 2.62 -22.45
C ILE A 335 -7.47 1.54 -22.00
N GLU A 336 -7.46 0.38 -22.65
CA GLU A 336 -8.35 -0.75 -22.34
C GLU A 336 -8.09 -1.30 -20.94
N GLU A 337 -6.82 -1.59 -20.60
CA GLU A 337 -6.41 -2.03 -19.27
C GLU A 337 -6.76 -0.99 -18.22
N ARG A 338 -6.53 0.30 -18.50
CA ARG A 338 -6.88 1.38 -17.57
C ARG A 338 -8.38 1.39 -17.27
N THR A 339 -9.22 1.37 -18.30
CA THR A 339 -10.68 1.35 -18.15
C THR A 339 -11.13 0.12 -17.37
N LYS A 340 -10.62 -1.07 -17.73
CA LYS A 340 -10.96 -2.32 -17.05
C LYS A 340 -10.63 -2.27 -15.55
N LEU A 341 -9.38 -1.93 -15.20
CA LEU A 341 -8.92 -1.92 -13.81
C LEU A 341 -9.59 -0.82 -12.99
N THR A 342 -9.87 0.32 -13.61
CA THR A 342 -10.64 1.42 -13.00
C THR A 342 -12.05 0.97 -12.64
N ASN A 343 -12.74 0.28 -13.56
CA ASN A 343 -14.08 -0.26 -13.30
C ASN A 343 -14.07 -1.32 -12.19
N GLU A 344 -13.07 -2.20 -12.15
CA GLU A 344 -12.95 -3.20 -11.08
C GLU A 344 -12.82 -2.55 -9.70
N ILE A 345 -12.05 -1.48 -9.57
CA ILE A 345 -11.90 -0.76 -8.30
C ILE A 345 -13.18 -0.01 -7.93
N ILE A 346 -13.73 0.77 -8.87
CA ILE A 346 -14.92 1.58 -8.63
C ILE A 346 -16.12 0.71 -8.28
N HIS A 347 -16.20 -0.52 -8.80
CA HIS A 347 -17.33 -1.43 -8.59
C HIS A 347 -17.02 -2.59 -7.62
N SER A 348 -15.84 -2.64 -7.00
CA SER A 348 -15.48 -3.73 -6.09
C SER A 348 -16.36 -3.73 -4.83
N HIS A 349 -17.33 -4.66 -4.77
CA HIS A 349 -18.19 -4.77 -3.59
C HIS A 349 -17.40 -5.08 -2.34
N THR A 350 -16.39 -5.94 -2.41
CA THR A 350 -15.61 -6.28 -1.20
C THR A 350 -14.83 -5.09 -0.67
N PHE A 351 -14.21 -4.29 -1.55
CA PHE A 351 -13.48 -3.11 -1.15
C PHE A 351 -14.38 -2.16 -0.34
N PHE A 352 -15.55 -1.79 -0.86
CA PHE A 352 -16.45 -0.85 -0.18
C PHE A 352 -17.18 -1.47 1.02
N ASN A 353 -17.59 -2.74 0.95
CA ASN A 353 -18.26 -3.40 2.08
C ASN A 353 -17.33 -3.56 3.28
N SER A 354 -16.05 -3.88 3.06
CA SER A 354 -15.08 -4.01 4.14
C SER A 354 -14.80 -2.73 4.92
N LEU A 355 -15.14 -1.56 4.35
CA LEU A 355 -14.97 -0.27 5.00
C LEU A 355 -16.14 0.05 5.94
N LYS A 356 -17.32 -0.52 5.69
CA LYS A 356 -18.50 -0.29 6.54
C LYS A 356 -18.24 -0.88 7.91
N GLN A 357 -18.62 -0.15 8.94
CA GLN A 357 -18.75 -0.72 10.28
C GLN A 357 -19.94 -1.68 10.22
N GLU A 358 -19.73 -2.97 10.45
CA GLU A 358 -20.84 -3.86 10.77
C GLU A 358 -21.39 -3.38 12.11
N VAL A 359 -22.55 -2.72 12.06
CA VAL A 359 -23.28 -2.22 13.25
C VAL A 359 -23.89 -3.37 14.01
#